data_AF-G3A7Y7-F1
#
_entry.id   AF-G3A7Y7-F1
#
_cell.length_a   1.000
_cell.length_b   1.000
_cell.length_c   1.000
_cell.angle_alpha   90.00
_cell.angle_beta   90.00
_cell.angle_gamma   90.00
#
_symmetry.space_group_name_H-M   'P 1'
#
loop_
_entity.id
_entity.type
_entity.pdbx_description
1 polymer ?
#
loop_
_entity_poly.entity_id
_entity_poly.type
_entity_poly.pdbx_seq_one_letter_code
_entity_poly.pdbx_strand_id
1 'polypeptide(L)' 'MTRDELIAAVPIRESQGRLYVRMDDVPEPWRQQFAEAMIGSAFIAVQGETCITPHAHDWDTWVRDQWYNRPGPTGLSKR' A
#
# COMPACT_ATOMS: atom_id res chain seq x y z
N MET A 1 -7.00 12.59 7.80
CA MET A 1 -5.64 12.05 7.63
C MET A 1 -5.05 12.69 6.39
N THR A 2 -3.85 13.22 6.49
CA THR A 2 -3.07 13.74 5.37
C THR A 2 -2.34 12.61 4.66
N ARG A 3 -1.86 12.84 3.44
CA ARG A 3 -1.06 11.82 2.71
C ARG A 3 0.15 11.36 3.52
N ASP A 4 0.87 12.30 4.13
CA ASP A 4 2.07 11.99 4.91
C ASP A 4 1.74 11.18 6.17
N GLU A 5 0.60 11.44 6.81
CA GLU A 5 0.12 10.64 7.94
C GLU A 5 -0.23 9.21 7.50
N LEU A 6 -0.83 9.05 6.32
CA LEU A 6 -1.10 7.72 5.76
C LEU A 6 0.19 6.96 5.45
N ILE A 7 1.18 7.62 4.85
CA ILE A 7 2.50 7.04 4.60
C ILE A 7 3.17 6.62 5.92
N ALA A 8 3.12 7.47 6.94
CA ALA A 8 3.72 7.17 8.25
C ALA A 8 3.00 6.04 9.00
N ALA A 9 1.69 5.85 8.75
CA ALA A 9 0.89 4.82 9.41
C ALA A 9 1.16 3.39 8.89
N VAL A 10 1.76 3.23 7.70
CA VAL A 10 1.96 1.94 7.05
C VAL A 10 3.45 1.55 7.06
N PRO A 11 3.88 0.58 7.88
CA PRO A 11 5.28 0.17 7.97
C PRO A 11 5.74 -0.54 6.69
N ILE A 12 6.90 -0.12 6.18
CA ILE A 12 7.66 -0.86 5.17
C ILE A 12 8.49 -1.93 5.87
N ARG A 13 8.43 -3.16 5.36
CA ARG A 13 9.16 -4.33 5.86
C ARG A 13 10.02 -4.93 4.77
N GLU A 14 10.93 -5.81 5.16
CA GLU A 14 11.80 -6.55 4.25
C GLU A 14 11.66 -8.06 4.45
N SER A 15 11.61 -8.82 3.36
CA SER A 15 11.76 -10.27 3.37
C SER A 15 12.53 -10.71 2.13
N GLN A 16 13.58 -11.51 2.32
CA GLN A 16 14.44 -12.02 1.24
C GLN A 16 14.96 -10.90 0.29
N GLY A 17 15.35 -9.75 0.85
CA GLY A 17 15.85 -8.61 0.09
C GLY A 17 14.77 -7.84 -0.69
N ARG A 18 13.48 -8.11 -0.45
CA ARG A 18 12.35 -7.43 -1.09
C ARG A 18 11.57 -6.63 -0.07
N LEU A 19 11.33 -5.36 -0.39
CA LEU A 19 10.54 -4.46 0.43
C LEU A 19 9.05 -4.61 0.14
N TYR A 20 8.24 -4.68 1.19
CA TYR A 20 6.80 -4.87 1.11
C TYR A 20 6.05 -4.11 2.21
N VAL A 21 4.75 -3.91 2.03
CA VAL A 21 3.83 -3.48 3.08
C VAL A 21 2.85 -4.62 3.37
N ARG A 22 2.26 -4.65 4.56
CA ARG A 22 1.15 -5.59 4.86
C ARG A 22 -0.17 -4.87 4.61
N MET A 23 -1.07 -5.47 3.85
CA MET A 23 -2.38 -4.87 3.56
C MET A 23 -3.16 -4.57 4.85
N ASP A 24 -3.03 -5.42 5.87
CA ASP A 24 -3.73 -5.27 7.16
C ASP A 24 -3.25 -4.05 7.98
N ASP A 25 -2.07 -3.50 7.69
CA ASP A 25 -1.62 -2.27 8.36
C ASP A 25 -2.14 -1.00 7.68
N VAL A 26 -2.63 -1.11 6.44
CA VAL A 26 -3.23 0.04 5.76
C VAL A 26 -4.52 0.42 6.51
N PRO A 27 -4.66 1.66 6.98
CA PRO A 27 -5.88 2.07 7.69
C PRO A 27 -7.06 2.19 6.72
N GLU A 28 -8.27 1.95 7.23
CA GLU A 28 -9.50 2.21 6.48
C GLU A 28 -9.76 3.73 6.38
N PRO A 29 -10.35 4.22 5.27
CA PRO A 29 -10.88 3.48 4.11
C PRO A 29 -9.83 3.15 3.02
N TRP A 30 -8.56 3.52 3.23
CA TRP A 30 -7.52 3.41 2.19
C TRP A 30 -7.09 1.97 1.93
N ARG A 31 -7.29 1.06 2.88
CA ARG A 31 -7.06 -0.38 2.66
C ARG A 31 -7.88 -0.92 1.50
N GLN A 32 -9.18 -0.63 1.48
CA GLN A 32 -10.07 -1.10 0.42
C GLN A 32 -9.69 -0.51 -0.94
N GLN A 33 -9.43 0.80 -0.97
CA GLN A 33 -9.01 1.47 -2.21
C GLN A 33 -7.67 0.92 -2.74
N PHE A 34 -6.72 0.64 -1.85
CA PHE A 34 -5.45 0.05 -2.24
C PHE A 34 -5.61 -1.40 -2.69
N ALA A 35 -6.45 -2.20 -2.02
CA ALA A 35 -6.75 -3.56 -2.42
C ALA A 35 -7.38 -3.61 -3.83
N GLU A 36 -8.29 -2.69 -4.15
CA GLU A 36 -8.83 -2.52 -5.51
C GLU A 36 -7.73 -2.14 -6.50
N ALA A 37 -6.87 -1.18 -6.14
CA ALA A 37 -5.71 -0.81 -6.92
C ALA A 37 -4.65 -1.91 -7.03
N MET A 38 -4.72 -3.00 -6.26
CA MET A 38 -3.82 -4.14 -6.38
C MET A 38 -4.37 -5.27 -7.26
N ILE A 39 -5.62 -5.19 -7.75
CA ILE A 39 -6.20 -6.24 -8.60
C ILE A 39 -5.32 -6.43 -9.85
N GLY A 40 -4.85 -7.66 -10.08
CA GLY A 40 -3.97 -8.01 -11.20
C GLY A 40 -2.49 -7.64 -11.01
N SER A 41 -2.10 -7.05 -9.87
CA SER A 41 -0.70 -6.79 -9.51
C SER A 41 -0.08 -7.99 -8.76
N ALA A 42 1.24 -8.12 -8.83
CA ALA A 42 1.99 -9.13 -8.07
C ALA A 42 2.16 -8.71 -6.60
N PHE A 43 2.50 -9.68 -5.74
CA PHE A 43 2.82 -9.44 -4.33
C PHE A 43 4.00 -10.31 -3.87
N ILE A 44 4.58 -9.99 -2.72
CA ILE A 44 5.71 -10.73 -2.15
C ILE A 44 5.23 -11.92 -1.33
N ALA A 45 5.43 -13.16 -1.77
CA ALA A 45 5.13 -14.31 -0.92
C ALA A 45 6.07 -14.36 0.30
N VAL A 46 5.56 -14.05 1.49
CA VAL A 46 6.30 -14.12 2.76
C VAL A 46 5.86 -15.36 3.53
N GLN A 47 6.82 -16.22 3.93
CA GLN A 47 6.51 -17.46 4.64
C GLN A 47 5.87 -17.16 6.00
N GLY A 48 4.71 -17.77 6.26
CA GLY A 48 3.95 -17.59 7.50
C GLY A 48 3.10 -16.32 7.55
N GLU A 49 3.14 -15.49 6.51
CA GLU A 49 2.26 -14.34 6.39
C GLU A 49 0.90 -14.76 5.81
N THR A 50 -0.17 -14.24 6.40
CA THR A 50 -1.55 -14.57 6.00
C THR A 50 -2.23 -13.44 5.24
N CYS A 51 -1.69 -12.21 5.32
CA CYS A 51 -2.22 -11.07 4.57
C CYS A 51 -1.53 -10.91 3.21
N ILE A 52 -2.16 -10.12 2.33
CA ILE A 52 -1.53 -9.69 1.07
C ILE A 52 -0.39 -8.73 1.40
N THR A 53 0.72 -8.91 0.72
CA THR A 53 2.00 -8.21 0.93
C THR A 53 2.45 -7.48 -0.34
N PRO A 54 1.79 -6.37 -0.70
CA PRO A 54 2.16 -5.58 -1.88
C PRO A 54 3.62 -5.13 -1.81
N HIS A 55 4.24 -4.98 -2.98
CA HIS A 55 5.56 -4.38 -3.05
C HIS A 55 5.54 -2.96 -2.43
N ALA A 56 6.60 -2.57 -1.74
CA ALA A 56 6.69 -1.22 -1.18
C ALA A 56 6.65 -0.14 -2.28
N HIS A 57 7.11 -0.47 -3.49
CA HIS A 57 7.02 0.41 -4.66
C HIS A 57 5.58 0.65 -5.12
N ASP A 58 4.76 -0.40 -5.15
CA ASP A 58 3.34 -0.32 -5.49
C ASP A 58 2.60 0.56 -4.47
N TRP A 59 2.91 0.41 -3.18
CA TRP A 59 2.40 1.29 -2.13
C TRP A 59 2.81 2.75 -2.34
N ASP A 60 4.10 3.03 -2.55
CA ASP A 60 4.62 4.39 -2.68
C ASP A 60 4.05 5.11 -3.91
N THR A 61 3.98 4.43 -5.05
CA THR A 61 3.40 4.99 -6.28
C THR A 61 1.90 5.19 -6.15
N TRP A 62 1.17 4.28 -5.49
CA TRP A 62 -0.26 4.46 -5.24
C TRP A 62 -0.54 5.65 -4.32
N VAL A 63 0.10 5.69 -3.14
CA VAL A 63 -0.21 6.69 -2.11
C VAL A 63 0.15 8.11 -2.55
N ARG A 64 1.12 8.24 -3.46
CA ARG A 64 1.53 9.50 -4.09
C ARG A 64 0.75 9.86 -5.36
N ASP A 65 -0.22 9.05 -5.77
CA ASP A 65 -0.99 9.25 -7.00
C ASP A 65 -0.11 9.26 -8.27
N GLN A 66 0.86 8.35 -8.30
CA GLN A 66 1.86 8.20 -9.37
C GLN A 66 1.77 6.85 -10.09
N TRP A 67 0.83 5.99 -9.70
CA TRP A 67 0.64 4.70 -10.36
C TRP A 67 -0.18 4.88 -11.65
N TYR A 68 0.46 4.61 -12.78
CA TYR A 68 -0.19 4.66 -14.09
C TYR A 68 -1.47 3.83 -14.16
N ASN A 69 -2.56 4.44 -14.65
CA ASN A 69 -3.90 3.85 -14.78
C ASN A 69 -4.53 3.32 -13.48
N ARG A 70 -4.05 3.74 -12.31
CA ARG A 70 -4.68 3.39 -11.03
C ARG A 70 -4.88 4.66 -10.19
N PRO A 71 -6.12 5.01 -9.82
CA PRO A 71 -6.36 6.20 -9.01
C PRO A 71 -5.72 6.03 -7.62
N GLY A 72 -5.02 7.08 -7.15
CA GLY A 72 -4.50 7.14 -5.79
C GLY A 72 -5.59 7.27 -4.72
N PRO A 73 -5.18 7.38 -3.44
CA PRO A 73 -6.09 7.47 -2.30
C PRO A 73 -6.99 8.71 -2.37
N THR A 74 -8.28 8.51 -2.19
CA THR A 74 -9.29 9.56 -2.05
C THR A 74 -9.60 9.86 -0.58
N GLY A 75 -10.26 10.99 -0.30
CA GLY A 75 -10.67 11.36 1.06
C GLY A 75 -9.54 11.82 1.99
N LEU A 76 -8.31 11.96 1.47
CA LEU A 76 -7.21 12.58 2.21
C LEU A 76 -7.44 14.08 2.37
N SER A 77 -7.12 14.60 3.56
CA SER A 77 -7.12 16.03 3.80
C SER A 77 -5.99 16.68 2.99
N LYS A 78 -6.32 17.74 2.24
CA LYS A 78 -5.31 18.65 1.72
C LYS A 78 -4.63 19.29 2.94
N ARG A 79 -3.32 19.13 3.06
CA ARG A 79 -2.55 19.95 4.00
C ARG A 79 -2.68 21.41 3.62
#